data_AF-A0A1I0V5T3-F1
#
_entry.id   AF-A0A1I0V5T3-F1
#
_cell.length_a   1.000
_cell.length_b   1.000
_cell.length_c   1.000
_cell.angle_alpha   90.00
_cell.angle_beta   90.00
_cell.angle_gamma   90.00
#
_symmetry.space_group_name_H-M   'P 1'
#
loop_
_entity.id
_entity.type
_entity.pdbx_description
1 polymer ?
#
loop_
_entity_poly.entity_id
_entity_poly.type
_entity_poly.pdbx_seq_one_letter_code
_entity_poly.pdbx_strand_id
1 'polypeptide(L)' 'MKKITYPFFIKVNGILVGFVLIDDDFVLHSNYDYSMGEFFIMYKYRRLGVGRYATKAIFDMFHGKWEIGEHPDNISSVKF' A
#
# COMPACT_ATOMS: atom_id res chain seq x y z
N MET A 1 -15.42 14.67 10.71
CA MET A 1 -13.94 14.65 10.73
C MET A 1 -13.43 14.70 9.31
N LYS A 2 -12.24 15.26 9.07
CA LYS A 2 -11.67 15.38 7.72
C LYS A 2 -11.03 14.04 7.35
N LYS A 3 -11.53 13.38 6.31
CA LYS A 3 -10.97 12.12 5.79
C LYS A 3 -9.55 12.35 5.27
N ILE A 4 -8.61 11.50 5.66
CA ILE A 4 -7.24 11.52 5.17
C ILE A 4 -7.15 10.65 3.91
N THR A 5 -6.52 11.14 2.86
CA THR A 5 -6.32 10.37 1.62
C THR A 5 -5.05 10.84 0.91
N TYR A 6 -4.10 9.93 0.72
CA TYR A 6 -2.84 10.17 0.01
C TYR A 6 -2.66 9.15 -1.11
N PRO A 7 -2.97 9.52 -2.37
CA PRO A 7 -2.76 8.65 -3.52
C PRO A 7 -1.33 8.77 -4.07
N PHE A 8 -0.71 7.63 -4.36
CA PHE A 8 0.61 7.54 -4.99
C PHE A 8 0.57 6.65 -6.22
N PHE A 9 1.27 7.07 -7.27
CA PHE A 9 1.55 6.23 -8.43
C PHE A 9 2.90 5.55 -8.28
N ILE A 10 2.96 4.27 -8.67
CA ILE A 10 4.20 3.50 -8.74
C ILE A 10 4.63 3.47 -10.20
N LYS A 11 5.86 3.92 -10.46
CA LYS A 11 6.45 3.92 -11.80
C LYS A 11 7.76 3.13 -11.84
N VAL A 12 7.96 2.38 -12.91
CA VAL A 12 9.24 1.74 -13.24
C VAL A 12 9.71 2.29 -14.58
N ASN A 13 10.88 2.92 -14.60
CA ASN A 13 11.43 3.58 -15.80
C ASN A 13 10.43 4.54 -16.47
N GLY A 14 9.69 5.31 -15.66
CA GLY A 14 8.69 6.28 -16.12
C GLY A 14 7.33 5.68 -16.49
N ILE A 15 7.21 4.36 -16.63
CA ILE A 15 5.95 3.67 -16.94
C ILE A 15 5.13 3.51 -15.67
N LEU A 16 3.84 3.85 -15.71
CA LEU A 16 2.89 3.59 -14.62
C LEU A 16 2.64 2.08 -14.48
N VAL A 17 2.93 1.52 -13.31
CA VAL A 17 2.83 0.06 -13.07
C VAL A 17 1.96 -0.34 -11.88
N GLY A 18 1.44 0.65 -11.15
CA GLY A 18 0.68 0.40 -9.95
C GLY A 18 0.36 1.68 -9.20
N PHE A 19 -0.27 1.53 -8.05
CA PHE A 19 -0.63 2.63 -7.17
C PHE A 19 -0.74 2.15 -5.72
N VAL A 20 -0.68 3.11 -4.81
CA VAL A 20 -0.95 2.96 -3.38
C VAL A 20 -1.93 4.04 -2.97
N LEU A 21 -2.95 3.68 -2.19
CA LEU A 21 -3.82 4.61 -1.50
C LEU A 21 -3.61 4.44 0.00
N ILE A 22 -3.27 5.54 0.66
CA ILE A 22 -3.25 5.62 2.13
C ILE A 22 -4.47 6.42 2.56
N ASP A 23 -5.20 5.92 3.56
CA ASP A 23 -6.32 6.62 4.17
C ASP A 23 -6.41 6.34 5.69
N ASP A 24 -7.49 6.79 6.31
CA ASP A 24 -7.82 6.60 7.73
C ASP A 24 -9.05 5.69 7.93
N ASP A 25 -9.36 4.83 6.95
CA ASP A 25 -10.49 3.91 7.00
C ASP A 25 -10.05 2.59 7.66
N PHE A 26 -10.10 2.57 9.00
CA PHE A 26 -9.68 1.43 9.81
C PHE A 26 -10.82 0.43 10.05
N VAL A 27 -10.52 -0.86 9.88
CA VAL A 27 -11.43 -1.98 10.09
C VAL A 27 -11.30 -2.59 11.49
N LEU A 28 -10.08 -2.71 12.03
CA LEU A 28 -9.83 -3.39 13.32
C LEU A 28 -9.42 -2.42 14.43
N HIS A 29 -8.58 -1.44 14.12
CA HIS A 29 -7.95 -0.59 15.13
C HIS A 29 -8.13 0.90 14.86
N SER A 30 -9.01 1.53 15.64
CA SER A 30 -9.28 2.97 15.56
C SER A 30 -8.16 3.87 16.12
N ASN A 31 -7.11 3.30 16.72
CA ASN A 31 -5.98 4.03 17.30
C ASN A 31 -4.73 4.00 16.41
N TYR A 32 -4.88 3.65 15.13
CA TYR A 32 -3.80 3.61 14.16
C TYR A 32 -3.72 4.94 13.41
N ASP A 33 -2.56 5.21 12.83
CA ASP A 33 -2.28 6.49 12.18
C ASP A 33 -2.63 6.43 10.68
N TYR A 34 -2.42 5.27 10.04
CA TYR A 34 -2.60 5.08 8.60
C TYR A 34 -3.14 3.70 8.24
N SER A 35 -4.00 3.65 7.23
CA SER A 35 -4.47 2.42 6.58
C SER A 35 -3.97 2.39 5.15
N MET A 36 -3.50 1.22 4.69
CA MET A 36 -3.25 0.99 3.27
C MET A 36 -4.53 0.47 2.62
N GLY A 37 -5.44 1.40 2.29
CA GLY A 37 -6.76 1.06 1.76
C GLY A 37 -6.72 0.35 0.40
N GLU A 38 -5.80 0.75 -0.49
CA GLU A 38 -5.61 0.09 -1.79
C GLU A 38 -4.13 -0.06 -2.14
N PHE A 39 -3.76 -1.22 -2.66
CA PHE A 39 -2.41 -1.49 -3.13
C PHE A 39 -2.42 -2.41 -4.35
N PHE A 40 -1.87 -1.93 -5.47
CA PHE A 40 -1.92 -2.67 -6.72
C PHE A 40 -0.63 -2.56 -7.51
N ILE A 41 -0.15 -3.72 -7.98
CA ILE A 41 0.93 -3.85 -8.97
C ILE A 41 0.40 -4.65 -10.17
N MET A 42 0.62 -4.13 -11.39
CA MET A 42 0.28 -4.84 -12.64
C MET A 42 0.98 -6.20 -12.72
N TYR A 43 0.28 -7.21 -13.23
CA TYR A 43 0.73 -8.62 -13.24
C TYR A 43 2.17 -8.80 -13.78
N LYS A 44 2.50 -8.17 -14.91
CA LYS A 44 3.83 -8.23 -15.54
C LYS A 44 4.98 -7.75 -14.63
N TYR A 45 4.68 -6.93 -13.62
CA TYR A 45 5.66 -6.33 -12.71
C TYR A 45 5.68 -6.98 -11.32
N ARG A 46 4.85 -8.00 -11.10
CA ARG A 46 4.83 -8.77 -9.84
C ARG A 46 6.06 -9.68 -9.75
N ARG A 47 6.47 -10.01 -8.53
CA ARG A 47 7.66 -10.84 -8.21
C ARG A 47 9.00 -10.27 -8.69
N LEU A 48 9.01 -9.00 -9.13
CA LEU A 48 10.21 -8.25 -9.50
C LEU A 48 10.67 -7.28 -8.39
N GLY A 49 10.11 -7.39 -7.17
CA GLY A 49 10.45 -6.52 -6.05
C GLY A 49 9.76 -5.15 -6.03
N VAL A 50 8.98 -4.81 -7.07
CA VAL A 50 8.29 -3.50 -7.19
C VAL A 50 7.38 -3.21 -5.99
N GLY A 51 6.57 -4.19 -5.58
CA GLY A 51 5.67 -4.03 -4.43
C GLY A 51 6.43 -3.74 -3.14
N ARG A 52 7.43 -4.57 -2.83
CA ARG A 52 8.29 -4.40 -1.65
C ARG A 52 8.98 -3.03 -1.62
N TYR A 53 9.49 -2.57 -2.77
CA TYR A 53 10.11 -1.24 -2.86
C TYR A 53 9.09 -0.13 -2.59
N ALA A 54 7.90 -0.21 -3.21
CA ALA A 54 6.85 0.78 -3.02
C ALA A 54 6.37 0.85 -1.56
N THR A 55 6.07 -0.30 -0.94
CA THR A 55 5.65 -0.38 0.46
C THR A 55 6.72 0.16 1.41
N LYS A 56 7.99 -0.17 1.19
CA LYS A 56 9.09 0.38 2.00
C LYS A 56 9.16 1.90 1.90
N ALA A 57 9.10 2.44 0.67
CA ALA A 57 9.14 3.88 0.45
C ALA A 57 7.96 4.59 1.14
N ILE A 58 6.78 3.99 1.13
CA ILE A 58 5.59 4.52 1.83
C ILE A 58 5.83 4.56 3.34
N PHE A 59 6.31 3.48 3.96
CA PHE A 59 6.60 3.47 5.40
C PHE A 59 7.74 4.40 5.82
N ASP A 60 8.72 4.61 4.93
CA ASP A 60 9.78 5.60 5.15
C ASP A 60 9.24 7.05 5.08
N MET A 61 8.18 7.32 4.30
CA MET A 61 7.56 8.65 4.20
C MET A 61 6.51 8.93 5.29
N PHE A 62 5.84 7.88 5.77
CA PHE A 62 4.70 7.96 6.68
C PHE A 62 4.95 7.10 7.92
N HIS A 63 5.62 7.69 8.90
CA HIS A 63 5.93 7.04 10.16
C HIS A 63 4.71 7.00 11.08
N GLY A 64 4.37 5.81 11.58
CA GLY A 64 3.22 5.62 12.47
C GLY A 64 2.82 4.15 12.59
N LYS A 65 1.66 3.92 13.23
CA LYS A 65 1.00 2.62 13.31
C LYS A 65 0.13 2.40 12.07
N TRP A 66 0.26 1.22 11.49
CA TRP A 66 -0.33 0.87 10.21
C TRP A 66 -1.32 -0.27 10.31
N GLU A 67 -2.47 -0.11 9.67
CA GLU A 67 -3.38 -1.20 9.38
C GLU A 67 -3.18 -1.61 7.93
N ILE A 68 -3.00 -2.90 7.72
CA ILE A 68 -2.82 -3.47 6.38
C ILE A 68 -3.80 -4.61 6.27
N GLY A 69 -4.84 -4.40 5.46
CA GLY A 69 -5.78 -5.44 5.08
C GLY A 69 -5.28 -6.16 3.84
N GLU A 70 -5.44 -7.48 3.81
CA GLU A 70 -5.28 -8.27 2.60
C GLU A 70 -6.51 -9.15 2.38
N HIS A 71 -6.84 -9.38 1.11
CA HIS A 71 -7.85 -10.39 0.79
C HIS A 71 -7.30 -11.78 1.15
N PRO A 72 -8.07 -12.67 1.80
CA PRO A 72 -7.58 -14.00 2.22
C PRO A 72 -6.98 -14.84 1.08
N ASP A 73 -7.51 -14.70 -0.13
CA ASP A 73 -7.02 -15.40 -1.33
C ASP A 73 -5.75 -14.78 -1.94
N ASN A 74 -5.30 -13.63 -1.43
CA ASN A 74 -4.10 -12.94 -1.89
C ASN A 74 -2.83 -13.47 -1.19
N ILE A 75 -2.70 -14.79 -1.08
CA ILE A 75 -1.66 -15.49 -0.30
C ILE A 75 -0.24 -15.07 -0.73
N SER A 76 -0.04 -14.69 -1.99
CA SER A 76 1.26 -14.22 -2.48
C SER A 76 1.70 -12.87 -1.88
N SER A 77 0.74 -12.07 -1.41
CA SER A 77 0.99 -10.74 -0.83
C SER A 77 1.41 -10.79 0.63
N VAL A 78 1.13 -11.88 1.35
CA VAL A 78 1.60 -12.04 2.74
C VAL A 78 3.13 -12.11 2.83
N LYS A 79 3.78 -12.59 1.75
CA LYS A 79 5.23 -12.93 1.74
C LYS A 79 6.13 -11.81 1.19
N PHE A 80 5.63 -10.59 1.05
CA PHE A 80 6.41 -9.46 0.51
C PHE A 80 7.76 -9.26 1.22
#